data_AF-A0A7I0JBG8-F1
#
_entry.id   AF-A0A7I0JBG8-F1
#
_cell.length_a   1.000
_cell.length_b   1.000
_cell.length_c   1.000
_cell.angle_alpha   90.00
_cell.angle_beta   90.00
_cell.angle_gamma   90.00
#
_symmetry.space_group_name_H-M   'P 1'
#
loop_
_entity.id
_entity.type
_entity.pdbx_description
1 polymer ?
#
loop_
_entity_poly.entity_id
_entity_poly.type
_entity_poly.pdbx_seq_one_letter_code
_entity_poly.pdbx_strand_id
1 'polypeptide(L)'
;GPSRMSAYTGRYVRSHGSTHNGVPLRVGEPTLGDHLREVGVRCALIGKAHMRADEEGMARLGIARDSIIGVRVAECGFEPFERDDGLHPSTSYDPDPAYDSYLREQGFDADNPW
;
A
#
# COMPACT_ATOMS: atom_id res chain seq x y z
N GLY A 1 2.86 -3.57 -7.68
CA GLY A 1 3.41 -4.13 -8.93
C GLY A 1 2.56 -3.68 -10.10
N PRO A 2 3.06 -3.70 -11.36
CA PRO A 2 2.45 -2.98 -12.48
C PRO A 2 0.98 -3.37 -12.74
N SER A 3 0.66 -4.66 -12.72
CA SER A 3 -0.73 -5.15 -12.87
C SER A 3 -1.69 -4.54 -11.84
N ARG A 4 -1.29 -4.48 -10.56
CA ARG A 4 -2.10 -3.87 -9.48
C ARG A 4 -2.23 -2.36 -9.66
N MET A 5 -1.15 -1.69 -10.05
CA MET A 5 -1.20 -0.25 -10.32
C MET A 5 -2.13 0.08 -11.49
N SER A 6 -2.15 -0.76 -12.54
CA SER A 6 -3.14 -0.60 -13.62
C SER A 6 -4.57 -0.78 -13.12
N ALA A 7 -4.82 -1.76 -12.24
CA ALA A 7 -6.14 -1.96 -11.65
C ALA A 7 -6.58 -0.78 -10.76
N TYR A 8 -5.67 -0.25 -9.94
CA TYR A 8 -5.98 0.84 -9.02
C TYR A 8 -6.04 2.21 -9.68
N THR A 9 -5.45 2.38 -10.87
CA THR A 9 -5.52 3.66 -11.61
C THR A 9 -6.52 3.62 -12.76
N GLY A 10 -6.99 2.43 -13.16
CA GLY A 10 -7.79 2.24 -14.37
C GLY A 10 -7.05 2.60 -15.65
N ARG A 11 -5.70 2.63 -15.62
CA ARG A 11 -4.86 3.17 -16.69
C ARG A 11 -3.80 2.15 -17.12
N TYR A 12 -3.32 2.26 -18.36
CA TYR A 12 -2.24 1.42 -18.85
C TYR A 12 -0.89 1.77 -18.22
N VAL A 13 0.03 0.80 -18.18
CA VAL A 13 1.41 0.98 -17.70
C VAL A 13 2.11 2.17 -18.34
N ARG A 14 1.93 2.36 -19.66
CA ARG A 14 2.50 3.49 -20.40
C ARG A 14 2.01 4.85 -19.87
N SER A 15 0.80 4.89 -19.31
CA SER A 15 0.20 6.10 -18.74
C SER A 15 0.69 6.36 -17.33
N HIS A 16 0.58 5.37 -16.42
CA HIS A 16 0.88 5.56 -15.00
C HIS A 16 2.37 5.43 -14.63
N GLY A 17 3.17 4.74 -15.43
CA GLY A 17 4.64 4.73 -15.30
C GLY A 17 5.23 3.77 -14.25
N SER A 18 4.43 3.18 -13.36
CA SER A 18 4.86 2.03 -12.55
C SER A 18 5.02 0.78 -13.44
N THR A 19 6.23 0.54 -13.95
CA THR A 19 6.55 -0.44 -15.00
C THR A 19 7.00 -1.81 -14.48
N HIS A 20 7.46 -1.89 -13.23
CA HIS A 20 7.94 -3.14 -12.63
C HIS A 20 7.68 -3.17 -11.12
N ASN A 21 7.90 -4.33 -10.49
CA ASN A 21 7.88 -4.41 -9.03
C ASN A 21 8.91 -3.46 -8.43
N GLY A 22 8.53 -2.74 -7.37
CA GLY A 22 9.38 -1.74 -6.74
C GLY A 22 9.34 -0.36 -7.39
N VAL A 23 8.89 -0.22 -8.64
CA VAL A 23 8.78 1.09 -9.30
C VAL A 23 7.59 1.86 -8.72
N PRO A 24 7.79 3.03 -8.09
CA PRO A 24 6.73 3.80 -7.46
C PRO A 24 5.64 4.24 -8.44
N LEU A 25 4.42 4.40 -7.92
CA LEU A 25 3.39 5.18 -8.61
C LEU A 25 3.64 6.67 -8.33
N ARG A 26 3.68 7.49 -9.37
CA ARG A 26 3.91 8.94 -9.24
C ARG A 26 2.80 9.59 -8.43
N VAL A 27 3.16 10.52 -7.54
CA VAL A 27 2.21 11.20 -6.62
C VAL A 27 0.97 11.77 -7.30
N GLY A 28 1.08 12.23 -8.55
CA GLY A 28 -0.03 12.85 -9.27
C GLY A 28 -0.96 11.90 -10.03
N GLU A 29 -0.74 10.58 -10.02
CA GLU A 29 -1.64 9.64 -10.69
C GLU A 29 -2.91 9.43 -9.85
N PRO A 30 -4.11 9.72 -10.40
CA PRO A 30 -5.36 9.44 -9.72
C PRO A 30 -5.55 7.94 -9.51
N THR A 31 -6.17 7.59 -8.39
CA THR A 31 -6.44 6.21 -8.00
C THR A 31 -7.93 5.94 -7.80
N LEU A 32 -8.30 4.66 -7.72
CA LEU A 32 -9.64 4.19 -7.42
C LEU A 32 -10.17 4.82 -6.12
N GLY A 33 -9.30 4.94 -5.11
CA GLY A 33 -9.67 5.58 -3.85
C GLY A 33 -10.08 7.05 -4.03
N ASP A 34 -9.42 7.78 -4.94
CA ASP A 34 -9.75 9.19 -5.21
C ASP A 34 -11.13 9.29 -5.87
N HIS A 35 -11.37 8.49 -6.90
CA HIS A 35 -12.67 8.45 -7.59
C HIS A 35 -13.82 8.03 -6.68
N LEU A 36 -13.61 7.04 -5.79
CA LEU A 36 -14.63 6.63 -4.84
C LEU A 36 -14.95 7.74 -3.81
N ARG A 37 -13.93 8.51 -3.37
CA ARG A 37 -14.15 9.63 -2.44
C ARG A 37 -14.97 10.76 -3.05
N GLU A 38 -14.81 11.03 -4.35
CA GLU A 38 -15.61 12.05 -5.05
C GLU A 38 -17.12 11.77 -4.98
N VAL A 39 -17.50 10.49 -4.88
CA VAL A 39 -18.90 10.05 -4.74
C VAL A 39 -19.28 9.67 -3.30
N GLY A 40 -18.47 10.08 -2.31
CA GLY A 40 -18.74 9.87 -0.89
C GLY A 40 -18.53 8.44 -0.39
N VAL A 41 -17.81 7.61 -1.14
CA VAL A 41 -17.51 6.22 -0.78
C VAL A 41 -16.10 6.13 -0.20
N ARG A 42 -15.99 5.52 0.99
CA ARG A 42 -14.68 5.23 1.61
C ARG A 42 -14.04 4.01 0.94
N CYS A 43 -12.73 4.06 0.76
CA CYS A 43 -11.95 3.00 0.14
C CYS A 43 -10.83 2.57 1.11
N ALA A 44 -10.95 1.36 1.66
CA ALA A 44 -10.02 0.81 2.65
C ALA A 44 -9.24 -0.38 2.09
N LEU A 45 -8.02 -0.59 2.58
CA LEU A 45 -7.16 -1.72 2.24
C LEU A 45 -7.10 -2.72 3.40
N ILE A 46 -7.46 -3.97 3.09
CA ILE A 46 -7.23 -5.15 3.91
C ILE A 46 -6.48 -6.16 3.03
N GLY A 47 -5.21 -6.42 3.35
CA GLY A 47 -4.32 -7.30 2.60
C GLY A 47 -3.31 -6.56 1.70
N LYS A 48 -3.04 -7.11 0.50
CA LYS A 48 -1.88 -6.76 -0.33
C LYS A 48 -2.16 -5.72 -1.40
N ALA A 49 -1.32 -4.69 -1.48
CA ALA A 49 -1.32 -3.72 -2.58
C ALA A 49 -0.04 -3.77 -3.44
N HIS A 50 1.09 -4.23 -2.88
CA HIS A 50 2.40 -4.21 -3.53
C HIS A 50 2.79 -2.80 -4.05
N MET A 51 2.33 -1.76 -3.32
CA MET A 51 2.55 -0.34 -3.61
C MET A 51 3.90 0.12 -3.06
N ARG A 52 4.58 1.02 -3.79
CA ARG A 52 5.74 1.76 -3.29
C ARG A 52 5.45 3.25 -3.40
N ALA A 53 5.62 3.96 -2.30
CA ALA A 53 5.45 5.41 -2.26
C ALA A 53 6.54 6.11 -3.06
N ASP A 54 6.17 7.16 -3.80
CA ASP A 54 7.10 8.07 -4.46
C ASP A 54 7.60 9.11 -3.46
N GLU A 55 8.53 8.71 -2.60
CA GLU A 55 9.03 9.54 -1.49
C GLU A 55 9.68 10.84 -1.98
N GLU A 56 10.42 10.79 -3.09
CA GLU A 56 11.01 11.97 -3.72
C GLU A 56 9.93 12.92 -4.23
N GLY A 57 8.91 12.40 -4.92
CA GLY A 57 7.78 13.18 -5.40
C GLY A 57 6.98 13.83 -4.26
N MET A 58 6.79 13.12 -3.16
CA MET A 58 6.11 13.63 -1.96
C MET A 58 6.92 14.76 -1.31
N ALA A 59 8.23 14.55 -1.10
CA ALA A 59 9.13 15.55 -0.54
C ALA A 59 9.18 16.82 -1.41
N ARG A 60 9.29 16.65 -2.73
CA ARG A 60 9.30 17.77 -3.69
C ARG A 60 8.03 18.61 -3.64
N LEU A 61 6.88 18.00 -3.34
CA LEU A 61 5.59 18.68 -3.24
C LEU A 61 5.22 19.10 -1.80
N GLY A 62 6.10 18.86 -0.83
CA GLY A 62 5.85 19.22 0.58
C GLY A 62 4.76 18.38 1.25
N ILE A 63 4.52 17.15 0.80
CA ILE A 63 3.50 16.26 1.37
C ILE A 63 4.11 15.50 2.54
N ALA A 64 3.69 15.85 3.76
CA ALA A 64 4.09 15.13 4.97
C ALA A 64 3.51 13.70 4.97
N ARG A 65 4.35 12.70 5.22
CA ARG A 65 4.00 11.27 5.12
C ARG A 65 2.90 10.84 6.10
N ASP A 66 2.91 11.42 7.29
CA ASP A 66 1.98 11.15 8.39
C ASP A 66 0.67 11.95 8.29
N SER A 67 0.57 12.88 7.34
CA SER A 67 -0.69 13.57 7.05
C SER A 67 -1.70 12.64 6.38
N ILE A 68 -2.99 12.97 6.48
CA ILE A 68 -4.07 12.21 5.82
C ILE A 68 -3.81 12.06 4.30
N ILE A 69 -3.34 13.12 3.65
CA ILE A 69 -3.02 13.10 2.22
C ILE A 69 -1.77 12.23 1.98
N GLY A 70 -0.75 12.36 2.81
CA GLY A 70 0.49 11.59 2.71
C GLY A 70 0.26 10.08 2.84
N VAL A 71 -0.51 9.66 3.85
CA VAL A 71 -0.88 8.25 4.03
C VAL A 71 -1.61 7.72 2.80
N ARG A 72 -2.63 8.45 2.31
CA ARG A 72 -3.38 8.03 1.13
C ARG A 72 -2.50 7.93 -0.11
N VAL A 73 -1.63 8.90 -0.37
CA VAL A 73 -0.71 8.87 -1.52
C VAL A 73 0.28 7.69 -1.40
N ALA A 74 0.85 7.49 -0.21
CA ALA A 74 1.78 6.39 0.05
C ALA A 74 1.12 5.00 -0.09
N GLU A 75 -0.18 4.93 0.16
CA GLU A 75 -1.00 3.72 0.14
C GLU A 75 -1.89 3.60 -1.11
N CYS A 76 -1.47 4.15 -2.25
CA CYS A 76 -2.18 4.03 -3.53
C CYS A 76 -3.66 4.46 -3.48
N GLY A 77 -3.94 5.48 -2.68
CA GLY A 77 -5.25 6.07 -2.47
C GLY A 77 -6.14 5.36 -1.46
N PHE A 78 -5.69 4.25 -0.87
CA PHE A 78 -6.46 3.52 0.14
C PHE A 78 -6.28 4.09 1.54
N GLU A 79 -7.29 3.88 2.39
CA GLU A 79 -7.15 3.97 3.84
C GLU A 79 -6.66 2.60 4.36
N PRO A 80 -5.40 2.47 4.84
CA PRO A 80 -4.91 1.18 5.31
C PRO A 80 -5.63 0.79 6.60
N PHE A 81 -6.37 -0.32 6.58
CA PHE A 81 -6.90 -0.95 7.80
C PHE A 81 -5.91 -1.99 8.30
N GLU A 82 -5.51 -2.90 7.41
CA GLU A 82 -4.42 -3.85 7.64
C GLU A 82 -3.75 -4.08 6.30
N ARG A 83 -2.54 -3.52 6.11
CA ARG A 83 -1.76 -3.72 4.91
C ARG A 83 -0.71 -4.79 5.19
N ASP A 84 -0.89 -5.94 4.56
CA ASP A 84 0.09 -7.02 4.56
C ASP A 84 0.33 -7.47 3.12
N ASP A 85 1.58 -7.30 2.66
CA ASP A 85 1.97 -7.73 1.31
C ASP A 85 2.23 -9.25 1.22
N GLY A 86 2.04 -9.99 2.33
CA GLY A 86 2.04 -11.45 2.43
C GLY A 86 3.39 -12.06 2.13
N LEU A 87 4.47 -11.41 2.56
CA LEU A 87 5.85 -11.81 2.32
C LEU A 87 6.44 -12.43 3.59
N HIS A 88 5.85 -13.54 4.02
CA HIS A 88 6.22 -14.30 5.22
C HIS A 88 6.79 -15.68 4.87
N PRO A 89 7.56 -16.31 5.77
CA PRO A 89 8.26 -15.72 6.91
C PRO A 89 9.61 -15.10 6.49
N SER A 90 10.18 -14.25 7.37
CA SER A 90 11.60 -13.84 7.29
C SER A 90 11.99 -12.92 6.12
N THR A 91 11.15 -11.96 5.75
CA THR A 91 11.52 -10.88 4.81
C THR A 91 11.59 -9.52 5.49
N SER A 92 12.14 -8.52 4.80
CA SER A 92 12.25 -7.14 5.30
C SER A 92 10.95 -6.32 5.19
N TYR A 93 9.82 -6.93 4.79
CA TYR A 93 8.59 -6.20 4.47
C TYR A 93 7.70 -5.94 5.69
N ASP A 94 7.64 -6.86 6.66
CA ASP A 94 7.01 -6.66 7.98
C ASP A 94 7.57 -7.70 8.96
N PRO A 95 8.23 -7.30 10.05
CA PRO A 95 8.79 -8.23 11.02
C PRO A 95 7.77 -8.82 12.01
N ASP A 96 6.56 -8.26 12.16
CA ASP A 96 5.56 -8.72 13.14
C ASP A 96 4.11 -8.45 12.65
N PRO A 97 3.59 -9.21 11.67
CA PRO A 97 2.22 -9.07 11.19
C PRO A 97 1.21 -9.37 12.31
N ALA A 98 0.02 -8.78 12.23
CA ALA A 98 -1.05 -8.96 13.25
C ALA A 98 -1.43 -10.44 13.46
N TYR A 99 -1.29 -11.27 12.43
CA TYR A 99 -1.54 -12.70 12.53
C TYR A 99 -0.54 -13.42 13.44
N ASP A 100 0.71 -12.97 13.52
CA ASP A 100 1.69 -13.56 14.43
C ASP A 100 1.28 -13.37 15.89
N SER A 101 0.71 -12.20 16.21
CA SER A 101 0.09 -11.96 17.53
C SER A 101 -1.06 -12.93 17.79
N TYR A 102 -1.95 -13.12 16.81
CA TYR A 102 -3.04 -14.10 16.92
C TYR A 102 -2.53 -15.53 17.16
N LEU A 103 -1.49 -15.97 16.44
CA LEU A 103 -0.92 -17.31 16.62
C LEU A 103 -0.26 -17.48 17.99
N ARG A 104 0.44 -16.47 18.50
CA ARG A 104 0.99 -16.50 19.86
C ARG A 104 -0.11 -16.61 20.92
N GLU A 105 -1.23 -15.91 20.73
CA GLU A 105 -2.42 -16.06 21.59
C GLU A 105 -3.02 -17.48 21.53
N GLN A 106 -2.89 -18.19 20.41
CA GLN A 106 -3.28 -19.59 20.28
C GLN A 106 -2.23 -20.58 20.83
N GLY A 107 -1.11 -20.09 21.38
CA GLY A 107 -0.07 -20.90 22.00
C GLY A 107 1.07 -21.34 21.07
N PHE A 108 1.18 -20.77 19.87
CA PHE A 108 2.30 -21.01 18.97
C PHE A 108 3.47 -20.08 19.35
N ASP A 109 4.41 -20.58 20.16
CA ASP A 109 5.60 -19.83 20.60
C ASP A 109 6.82 -20.19 19.72
N ALA A 110 7.10 -19.32 18.76
CA ALA A 110 8.26 -19.41 17.87
C ALA A 110 8.73 -18.01 17.46
N ASP A 111 10.01 -17.88 17.08
CA ASP A 111 10.59 -16.62 16.59
C ASP A 111 9.80 -16.03 15.41
N ASN A 112 9.26 -16.90 14.56
CA ASN A 112 8.25 -16.59 13.57
C ASN A 112 7.13 -17.64 13.69
N PRO A 113 5.95 -17.29 14.24
CA PRO A 113 4.89 -18.26 14.49
C PRO A 113 4.05 -18.57 13.25
N TRP A 114 4.16 -17.79 12.16
CA TRP A 114 3.43 -17.98 10.90
C TRP A 114 3.70 -19.34 10.24
#